data_AF-A0A376TPS8-F1
#
_entry.id   AF-A0A376TPS8-F1
#
_cell.length_a   1.000
_cell.length_b   1.000
_cell.length_c   1.000
_cell.angle_alpha   90.00
_cell.angle_beta   90.00
_cell.angle_gamma   90.00
#
_symmetry.space_group_name_H-M   'P 1'
#
loop_
_entity.id
_entity.type
_entity.pdbx_description
1 polymer ?
#
loop_
_entity_poly.entity_id
_entity_poly.type
_entity_poly.pdbx_seq_one_letter_code
_entity_poly.pdbx_strand_id
1 'polypeptide(L)'
;MDIRHPLKDLDQQMIEWAVDSNIAVLVLLTKADKLASGARKAQLNMVREAVLAFNGDVQVETFSSLKKQGVDKLRQKLDTWFSEMQPVEETQDGE
;
A
#
# COMPACT_ATOMS: atom_id res chain seq x y z
N MET A 1 -2.25 6.35 -2.17
CA MET A 1 -2.45 7.81 -2.05
C MET A 1 -1.45 8.58 -2.90
N ASP A 2 -1.77 9.79 -3.37
CA ASP A 2 -0.84 10.64 -4.15
C ASP A 2 0.27 11.16 -3.24
N ILE A 3 1.54 10.99 -3.62
CA ILE A 3 2.68 11.36 -2.77
C ILE A 3 2.72 12.85 -2.41
N ARG A 4 2.10 13.72 -3.20
CA ARG A 4 2.12 15.17 -2.95
C ARG A 4 1.21 15.58 -1.79
N HIS A 5 0.16 14.80 -1.53
CA HIS A 5 -0.85 15.07 -0.49
C HIS A 5 -1.34 13.74 0.12
N PRO A 6 -0.48 12.98 0.83
CA PRO A 6 -0.83 11.72 1.46
C PRO A 6 -1.66 11.95 2.73
N LEU A 7 -2.24 10.86 3.26
CA LEU A 7 -2.95 10.81 4.54
C LEU A 7 -4.10 11.82 4.65
N LYS A 8 -4.93 11.92 3.61
CA LYS A 8 -6.21 12.63 3.75
C LYS A 8 -7.12 11.87 4.71
N ASP A 9 -8.14 12.53 5.24
CA ASP A 9 -9.05 11.95 6.23
C ASP A 9 -9.61 10.59 5.79
N LEU A 10 -10.02 10.46 4.52
CA LEU A 10 -10.51 9.19 3.96
C LEU A 10 -9.43 8.11 3.88
N ASP A 11 -8.18 8.49 3.56
CA ASP A 11 -7.07 7.55 3.53
C ASP A 11 -6.81 6.98 4.94
N GLN A 12 -6.87 7.84 5.96
CA GLN A 12 -6.65 7.44 7.35
C GLN A 12 -7.76 6.53 7.86
N GLN A 13 -9.03 6.85 7.57
CA GLN A 13 -10.18 6.00 7.93
C GLN A 13 -10.08 4.60 7.30
N MET A 14 -9.67 4.50 6.04
CA MET A 14 -9.49 3.20 5.40
C MET A 14 -8.37 2.37 6.04
N ILE A 15 -7.28 3.02 6.45
CA ILE A 15 -6.19 2.34 7.16
C ILE A 15 -6.68 1.85 8.52
N GLU A 16 -7.37 2.69 9.28
CA GLU A 16 -7.95 2.35 10.58
C GLU A 16 -8.90 1.14 10.46
N TRP A 17 -9.84 1.15 9.52
CA TRP A 17 -10.74 0.02 9.29
C TRP A 17 -10.02 -1.28 8.91
N ALA A 18 -8.98 -1.19 8.07
CA ALA A 18 -8.20 -2.35 7.68
C ALA A 18 -7.45 -2.93 8.88
N VAL A 19 -6.86 -2.08 9.72
CA VAL A 19 -6.16 -2.51 10.94
C VAL A 19 -7.13 -3.12 11.95
N ASP A 20 -8.28 -2.50 12.19
CA ASP A 20 -9.33 -3.04 13.07
C ASP A 20 -9.83 -4.42 12.60
N SER A 21 -9.80 -4.64 11.28
CA SER A 21 -10.18 -5.91 10.65
C SER A 21 -9.01 -6.91 10.56
N ASN A 22 -7.84 -6.62 11.13
CA ASN A 22 -6.60 -7.41 11.02
C ASN A 22 -6.17 -7.69 9.56
N ILE A 23 -6.43 -6.75 8.66
CA ILE A 23 -6.03 -6.84 7.26
C ILE A 23 -4.67 -6.15 7.09
N ALA A 24 -3.70 -6.86 6.52
CA ALA A 24 -2.40 -6.30 6.17
C ALA A 24 -2.54 -5.24 5.07
N VAL A 25 -1.91 -4.07 5.24
CA VAL A 25 -2.02 -2.93 4.32
C VAL A 25 -0.67 -2.60 3.71
N LEU A 26 -0.62 -2.45 2.38
CA LEU A 26 0.51 -1.85 1.66
C LEU A 26 0.07 -0.51 1.06
N VAL A 27 0.51 0.58 1.67
CA VAL A 27 0.31 1.94 1.17
C VAL A 27 1.31 2.25 0.06
N LEU A 28 0.78 2.53 -1.12
CA LEU A 28 1.54 3.05 -2.25
C LEU A 28 1.41 4.57 -2.35
N LEU A 29 2.55 5.26 -2.22
CA LEU A 29 2.68 6.70 -2.49
C LEU A 29 2.87 6.90 -4.00
N THR A 30 1.76 7.07 -4.70
CA THR A 30 1.70 7.14 -6.17
C THR A 30 2.23 8.48 -6.71
N LYS A 31 2.56 8.52 -8.00
CA LYS A 31 3.15 9.68 -8.70
C LYS A 31 4.46 10.15 -8.06
N ALA A 32 5.26 9.21 -7.56
CA ALA A 32 6.57 9.47 -6.96
C ALA A 32 7.53 10.24 -7.90
N ASP A 33 7.33 10.15 -9.21
CA ASP A 33 8.05 10.92 -10.22
C ASP A 33 7.85 12.45 -10.12
N LYS A 34 6.81 12.92 -9.44
CA LYS A 34 6.50 14.35 -9.27
C LYS A 34 7.33 15.03 -8.19
N LEU A 35 8.08 14.27 -7.39
CA LEU A 35 8.96 14.81 -6.35
C LEU A 35 10.44 14.50 -6.65
N ALA A 36 11.32 15.42 -6.29
CA ALA A 36 12.76 15.18 -6.28
C ALA A 36 13.12 14.08 -5.26
N SER A 37 14.29 13.45 -5.40
CA SER A 37 14.71 12.32 -4.55
C SER A 37 14.65 12.63 -3.05
N GLY A 38 15.15 13.79 -2.63
CA GLY A 38 15.11 14.23 -1.23
C GLY A 38 13.68 14.41 -0.70
N ALA A 39 12.84 15.15 -1.45
CA ALA A 39 11.44 15.37 -1.08
C ALA A 39 10.64 14.06 -1.01
N ARG A 40 10.87 13.14 -1.96
CA ARG A 40 10.27 11.80 -1.96
C ARG A 40 10.65 11.01 -0.71
N LYS A 41 11.92 11.01 -0.31
CA LYS A 41 12.40 10.30 0.89
C LYS A 41 11.81 10.91 2.16
N ALA A 42 11.79 12.25 2.25
CA ALA A 42 11.17 12.95 3.37
C ALA A 42 9.69 12.59 3.51
N GLN A 43 8.95 12.61 2.39
CA GLN A 43 7.53 12.25 2.38
C GLN A 43 7.29 10.79 2.77
N LEU A 44 8.10 9.87 2.23
CA LEU A 44 8.02 8.45 2.58
C LEU A 44 8.23 8.24 4.08
N ASN A 45 9.25 8.88 4.66
CA ASN A 45 9.53 8.78 6.08
C ASN A 45 8.39 9.38 6.91
N MET A 46 7.88 10.55 6.55
CA MET A 46 6.75 11.18 7.25
C MET A 46 5.52 10.26 7.28
N VAL A 47 5.18 9.63 6.15
CA VAL A 47 4.04 8.71 6.12
C VAL A 47 4.35 7.43 6.91
N ARG A 48 5.58 6.91 6.87
CA ARG A 48 5.99 5.75 7.68
C ARG A 48 5.84 6.01 9.18
N GLU A 49 6.29 7.16 9.65
CA GLU A 49 6.12 7.54 11.06
C GLU A 49 4.64 7.70 11.42
N ALA A 50 3.86 8.37 10.56
CA ALA A 50 2.44 8.57 10.81
C ALA A 50 1.65 7.25 10.89
N VAL A 51 2.00 6.25 10.06
CA VAL A 51 1.26 4.98 10.08
C VAL A 51 1.55 4.11 11.31
N LEU A 52 2.66 4.36 12.04
CA LEU A 52 2.94 3.66 13.29
C LEU A 52 1.84 3.88 14.33
N ALA A 53 1.15 5.02 14.28
CA ALA A 53 0.06 5.35 15.19
C ALA A 53 -1.16 4.42 15.04
N PHE A 54 -1.35 3.78 13.87
CA PHE A 54 -2.45 2.82 13.67
C PHE A 54 -2.17 1.46 14.32
N ASN A 55 -0.92 1.15 14.70
CA ASN A 55 -0.56 -0.07 15.42
C ASN A 55 -0.98 -1.40 14.75
N GLY A 56 -0.91 -1.46 13.41
CA GLY A 56 -1.19 -2.67 12.60
C GLY A 56 -0.07 -3.00 11.60
N ASP A 57 -0.26 -4.05 10.77
CA ASP A 57 0.67 -4.38 9.68
C ASP A 57 0.46 -3.44 8.49
N VAL A 58 1.00 -2.23 8.61
CA VAL A 58 0.95 -1.20 7.57
C VAL A 58 2.35 -0.94 7.02
N GLN A 59 2.56 -1.28 5.76
CA GLN A 59 3.79 -0.99 5.03
C GLN A 59 3.59 0.19 4.08
N VAL A 60 4.64 0.98 3.87
CA VAL A 60 4.59 2.17 2.98
C VAL A 60 5.74 2.14 2.00
N GLU A 61 5.42 2.27 0.72
CA GLU A 61 6.39 2.30 -0.38
C GLU A 61 6.06 3.36 -1.42
N THR A 62 7.08 3.89 -2.08
CA THR A 62 6.90 4.85 -3.18
C THR A 62 6.61 4.14 -4.48
N PHE A 63 5.69 4.68 -5.27
CA PHE A 63 5.27 4.10 -6.54
C PHE A 63 5.15 5.14 -7.65
N SER A 64 5.59 4.81 -8.86
CA SER A 64 5.33 5.60 -10.06
C SER A 64 4.98 4.68 -11.22
N SER A 65 3.72 4.76 -11.69
CA SER A 65 3.30 4.06 -12.90
C SER A 65 4.08 4.52 -14.13
N LEU A 66 4.40 5.82 -14.21
CA LEU A 66 5.10 6.42 -15.34
C LEU A 66 6.56 5.98 -15.43
N LYS A 67 7.25 5.91 -14.29
CA LYS A 67 8.67 5.51 -14.23
C LYS A 67 8.86 4.03 -13.88
N LYS A 68 7.76 3.27 -13.76
CA LYS A 68 7.75 1.87 -13.29
C LYS A 68 8.51 1.68 -11.96
N GLN A 69 8.56 2.74 -11.14
CA GLN A 69 9.24 2.71 -9.84
C GLN A 69 8.38 1.98 -8.82
N GLY A 70 8.97 1.06 -8.07
CA GLY A 70 8.30 0.33 -6.97
C GLY A 70 7.49 -0.89 -7.43
N VAL A 71 7.49 -1.21 -8.73
CA VAL A 71 6.76 -2.37 -9.28
C VAL A 71 7.28 -3.69 -8.72
N ASP A 72 8.60 -3.87 -8.61
CA ASP A 72 9.17 -5.13 -8.13
C ASP A 72 8.87 -5.37 -6.65
N LYS A 73 8.94 -4.32 -5.82
CA LYS A 73 8.53 -4.39 -4.41
C LYS A 73 7.04 -4.71 -4.26
N LEU A 74 6.20 -4.06 -5.08
CA LEU A 74 4.76 -4.35 -5.09
C LEU A 74 4.50 -5.81 -5.45
N ARG A 75 5.15 -6.30 -6.53
CA ARG A 75 5.03 -7.71 -6.95
C ARG A 75 5.44 -8.65 -5.82
N GLN A 76 6.61 -8.43 -5.20
CA GLN A 76 7.09 -9.27 -4.10
C GLN A 76 6.12 -9.29 -2.91
N LYS A 77 5.51 -8.16 -2.55
CA LYS A 77 4.53 -8.12 -1.47
C LYS A 77 3.24 -8.86 -1.84
N LEU A 78 2.77 -8.71 -3.08
CA LEU A 78 1.63 -9.47 -3.58
C LEU A 78 1.93 -10.97 -3.59
N ASP A 79 3.11 -11.38 -4.08
CA ASP A 79 3.53 -12.78 -4.07
C ASP A 79 3.52 -13.32 -2.63
N THR A 80 4.00 -12.55 -1.66
CA THR A 80 3.96 -12.95 -0.23
C THR A 80 2.54 -13.14 0.30
N TRP A 81 1.58 -12.33 -0.15
CA TRP A 81 0.19 -12.44 0.29
C TRP A 81 -0.58 -13.58 -0.40
N PHE A 82 -0.23 -13.90 -1.63
CA PHE A 82 -1.03 -14.77 -2.50
C PHE A 82 -0.33 -16.09 -2.88
N SER A 83 0.96 -16.29 -2.57
CA SER A 83 1.71 -17.48 -2.97
C SER A 83 1.14 -18.79 -2.44
N GLU A 84 0.43 -18.75 -1.31
CA GLU A 84 -0.15 -19.92 -0.65
C GLU A 84 -1.67 -20.04 -0.89
N MET A 85 -2.28 -19.10 -1.62
CA MET A 85 -3.71 -19.20 -1.92
C MET A 85 -3.94 -20.33 -2.92
N GLN A 86 -4.69 -21.34 -2.49
CA GLN A 86 -5.19 -22.35 -3.41
C GLN A 86 -6.12 -21.66 -4.42
N PRO A 87 -6.09 -22.07 -5.70
CA PRO A 87 -7.06 -21.59 -6.66
C PRO A 87 -8.46 -21.82 -6.10
N VAL A 88 -9.28 -20.77 -6.11
CA VAL A 88 -10.70 -20.91 -5.78
C VAL A 88 -11.28 -21.77 -6.90
N GLU A 89 -11.62 -23.02 -6.61
CA GLU A 89 -12.43 -23.82 -7.52
C GLU A 89 -13.78 -23.11 -7.63
N GLU A 90 -14.12 -22.64 -8.82
CA GLU A 90 -15.48 -22.18 -9.11
C GLU A 90 -16.42 -23.36 -8.84
N THR A 91 -17.10 -23.35 -7.70
CA THR A 91 -18.29 -24.16 -7.53
C THR A 91 -19.27 -23.67 -8.59
N GLN A 92 -19.39 -24.43 -9.67
CA GLN A 92 -20.57 -24.41 -10.51
C GLN A 92 -21.73 -24.77 -9.58
N ASP A 93 -22.34 -23.76 -8.97
CA ASP A 93 -23.69 -23.87 -8.45
C ASP A 93 -24.57 -24.12 -9.68
N GLY A 94 -24.70 -25.40 -9.99
CA GLY A 94 -25.64 -25.92 -10.97
C GLY A 94 -27.06 -25.86 -10.40
N GLU A 95 -27.97 -25.45 -11.28
CA GLU A 95 -29.44 -25.39 -11.20
C GLU A 95 -30.08 -24.30 -10.32
#